data_AF-A0A945I1D3-F1
#
_entry.id   AF-A0A945I1D3-F1
#
_cell.length_a   1.000
_cell.length_b   1.000
_cell.length_c   1.000
_cell.angle_alpha   90.00
_cell.angle_beta   90.00
_cell.angle_gamma   90.00
#
_symmetry.space_group_name_H-M   'P 1'
#
loop_
_entity.id
_entity.type
_entity.pdbx_description
1 polymer ?
#
loop_
_entity_poly.entity_id
_entity_poly.type
_entity_poly.pdbx_seq_one_letter_code
_entity_poly.pdbx_strand_id
1 'polypeptide(L)' 'MIGIKTFHLFFIGLSILLTGWYSYFEITTPTNPGNLSTFLGIASLLSMLALGYYGYNVYNKFKKL' A
#
# COMPACT_ATOMS: atom_id res chain seq x y z
N MET A 1 4.10 11.91 -23.33
CA MET A 1 2.92 11.48 -22.55
C MET A 1 3.32 10.31 -21.69
N ILE A 2 3.27 10.44 -20.37
CA ILE A 2 3.36 9.26 -19.50
C ILE A 2 2.19 8.34 -19.88
N GLY A 3 2.49 7.11 -20.28
CA GLY A 3 1.46 6.15 -20.64
C GLY A 3 0.59 5.87 -19.43
N ILE A 4 -0.72 5.67 -19.66
CA ILE A 4 -1.68 5.34 -18.60
C ILE A 4 -1.20 4.17 -17.72
N LYS A 5 -0.43 3.24 -18.31
CA LYS A 5 0.20 2.09 -17.65
C LYS A 5 1.22 2.52 -16.58
N THR A 6 2.11 3.46 -16.90
CA THR A 6 3.13 3.98 -15.99
C THR A 6 2.52 4.82 -14.87
N PHE A 7 1.50 5.62 -15.19
CA PHE A 7 0.77 6.40 -14.19
C PHE A 7 0.06 5.50 -13.17
N HIS A 8 -0.56 4.41 -13.61
CA HIS A 8 -1.24 3.48 -12.72
C HIS A 8 -0.28 2.74 -11.78
N LEU A 9 0.87 2.28 -12.30
CA LEU A 9 1.93 1.66 -11.49
C LEU A 9 2.49 2.64 -10.45
N PHE A 10 2.64 3.92 -10.80
CA PHE A 10 3.07 4.96 -9.87
C PHE A 10 2.10 5.12 -8.69
N PHE A 11 0.79 5.16 -8.95
CA PHE A 11 -0.23 5.26 -7.89
C PHE A 11 -0.26 4.04 -6.96
N ILE A 12 -0.03 2.84 -7.52
CA ILE A 12 0.08 1.62 -6.71
C ILE A 12 1.30 1.69 -5.80
N GLY A 13 2.47 2.08 -6.33
CA GLY A 13 3.68 2.27 -5.54
C GLY A 13 3.52 3.32 -4.44
N LEU A 14 2.89 4.46 -4.77
CA LEU A 14 2.60 5.52 -3.80
C LEU A 14 1.66 5.03 -2.69
N SER A 15 0.62 4.26 -3.04
CA SER A 15 -0.32 3.69 -2.06
C SER A 15 0.36 2.68 -1.13
N ILE A 16 1.28 1.85 -1.63
CA ILE A 16 2.08 0.93 -0.81
C ILE A 16 2.96 1.71 0.18
N LEU A 17 3.61 2.78 -0.27
CA LEU A 17 4.42 3.65 0.59
C LEU A 17 3.57 4.30 1.70
N LEU A 18 2.40 4.84 1.35
CA LEU A 18 1.48 5.49 2.29
C LEU A 18 0.95 4.51 3.34
N THR A 19 0.48 3.33 2.91
CA THR A 19 -0.05 2.30 3.83
C THR A 19 1.04 1.67 4.70
N GLY A 20 2.23 1.46 4.15
CA GLY A 20 3.39 1.02 4.94
C GLY A 20 3.82 2.05 5.99
N TRP A 21 3.90 3.33 5.61
CA TRP A 21 4.22 4.41 6.56
C TRP A 21 3.16 4.54 7.66
N TYR A 22 1.88 4.52 7.30
CA TYR A 22 0.78 4.60 8.28
C TYR A 22 0.80 3.41 9.24
N SER A 23 1.07 2.21 8.73
CA SER A 23 1.23 1.03 9.58
C SER A 23 2.40 1.15 10.55
N TYR A 24 3.55 1.68 10.09
CA TYR A 24 4.71 1.91 10.95
C TYR A 24 4.39 2.97 12.02
N PHE A 25 3.74 4.07 11.62
CA PHE A 25 3.36 5.16 12.51
C PHE A 25 2.41 4.70 13.62
N GLU A 26 1.37 3.93 13.31
CA GLU A 26 0.44 3.38 14.32
C GLU A 26 1.13 2.43 15.30
N ILE A 27 2.21 1.74 14.88
CA ILE A 27 2.98 0.83 15.73
C ILE A 27 3.95 1.58 16.64
N THR A 28 4.65 2.60 16.12
CA THR A 28 5.69 3.32 16.88
C THR A 28 5.13 4.45 17.73
N THR A 29 4.08 5.10 17.25
CA THR A 29 3.55 6.34 17.83
C THR A 29 2.03 6.26 17.80
N PRO A 30 1.41 5.42 18.64
CA PRO A 30 -0.03 5.21 18.61
C PRO A 30 -0.74 6.54 18.88
N THR A 31 -1.47 7.03 17.87
CA THR A 31 -2.25 8.28 17.98
C THR A 31 -3.32 8.17 19.05
N ASN A 32 -3.79 6.95 19.33
CA ASN A 32 -4.73 6.67 20.38
C ASN A 32 -4.28 5.42 21.17
N PRO A 33 -3.98 5.52 22.47
CA PRO A 33 -3.63 4.35 23.27
C PRO A 33 -4.84 3.41 23.38
N GLY A 34 -4.81 2.31 22.62
CA GLY A 34 -5.84 1.28 22.67
C GLY A 34 -5.86 0.36 21.45
N ASN A 35 -6.73 -0.65 21.51
CA ASN A 35 -6.87 -1.70 20.49
C ASN A 35 -7.23 -1.16 19.10
N LEU A 36 -7.77 0.06 19.01
CA LEU A 36 -8.23 0.67 17.77
C LEU A 36 -7.06 1.07 16.86
N SER A 37 -5.99 1.62 17.45
CA SER A 37 -4.72 1.91 16.76
C SER A 37 -4.05 0.63 16.24
N THR A 38 -4.05 -0.42 17.05
CA THR A 38 -3.49 -1.73 16.66
C THR A 38 -4.28 -2.35 15.50
N PHE A 39 -5.62 -2.29 15.54
CA PHE A 39 -6.48 -2.79 14.48
C PHE A 39 -6.28 -2.02 13.17
N LEU A 40 -6.22 -0.68 13.22
CA LEU A 40 -5.96 0.16 12.06
C LEU A 40 -4.56 -0.07 11.47
N GLY A 41 -3.55 -0.25 12.32
CA GLY A 41 -2.21 -0.65 11.90
C GLY A 41 -2.21 -1.98 11.15
N ILE A 42 -2.84 -3.02 11.71
CA ILE A 42 -2.95 -4.35 11.06
C ILE A 42 -3.72 -4.26 9.74
N ALA A 43 -4.83 -3.52 9.69
CA ALA A 43 -5.62 -3.33 8.48
C ALA A 43 -4.81 -2.62 7.37
N SER A 44 -4.00 -1.62 7.75
CA SER A 44 -3.09 -0.93 6.82
C SER A 44 -2.00 -1.87 6.30
N LEU A 45 -1.43 -2.71 7.16
CA LEU A 45 -0.44 -3.73 6.79
C LEU A 45 -1.02 -4.77 5.80
N LEU A 46 -2.25 -5.24 6.03
CA LEU A 46 -2.97 -6.11 5.10
C LEU A 46 -3.23 -5.43 3.75
N SER A 47 -3.60 -4.15 3.78
CA SER A 47 -3.82 -3.35 2.58
C SER A 47 -2.54 -3.17 1.77
N MET A 48 -1.40 -2.97 2.43
CA MET A 48 -0.08 -2.91 1.80
C MET A 48 0.26 -4.22 1.07
N LEU A 49 0.03 -5.38 1.70
CA LEU A 49 0.26 -6.69 1.08
C LEU A 49 -0.67 -6.93 -0.12
N ALA A 50 -1.95 -6.60 0.00
CA ALA A 50 -2.92 -6.71 -1.08
C ALA A 50 -2.53 -5.83 -2.28
N LEU A 51 -2.11 -4.59 -2.03
CA LEU A 51 -1.60 -3.68 -3.05
C LEU A 51 -0.31 -4.17 -3.70
N GLY A 52 0.60 -4.78 -2.93
CA GLY A 52 1.82 -5.40 -3.45
C GLY A 52 1.50 -6.54 -4.42
N TYR A 53 0.59 -7.43 -4.05
CA TYR A 53 0.13 -8.51 -4.92
C TYR A 53 -0.56 -7.99 -6.18
N TYR A 54 -1.44 -7.00 -6.05
CA TYR A 54 -2.10 -6.34 -7.18
C TYR A 54 -1.08 -5.68 -8.11
N GLY A 55 -0.11 -4.95 -7.57
CA GLY A 55 0.97 -4.31 -8.33
C GLY A 55 1.81 -5.30 -9.13
N TYR A 56 2.17 -6.44 -8.52
CA TYR A 56 2.89 -7.52 -9.21
C TYR A 56 2.08 -8.08 -10.38
N ASN A 57 0.79 -8.32 -10.18
CA ASN A 57 -0.09 -8.87 -11.20
C ASN A 57 -0.29 -7.88 -12.37
N VAL A 58 -0.46 -6.59 -12.06
CA VAL A 58 -0.56 -5.50 -13.05
C VAL A 58 0.74 -5.34 -13.84
N TYR A 59 1.89 -5.39 -13.18
CA TYR A 59 3.20 -5.35 -13.84
C TYR A 59 3.38 -6.52 -14.82
N ASN A 60 3.06 -7.73 -14.39
CA ASN A 60 3.11 -8.91 -15.26
C ASN A 60 2.13 -8.82 -16.44
N LYS A 61 0.94 -8.27 -16.22
CA LYS A 61 -0.04 -8.02 -17.28
C LYS A 61 0.47 -7.00 -18.29
N PHE A 62 1.14 -5.93 -17.86
CA PHE A 62 1.77 -4.96 -18.75
C PHE A 62 3.01 -5.48 -19.46
N LYS A 63 3.74 -6.42 -18.88
CA LYS A 63 4.89 -7.07 -19.53
C LYS A 63 4.47 -8.09 -20.59
N LYS A 64 3.33 -8.75 -20.41
CA LYS A 64 2.75 -9.70 -21.38
C LYS A 64 2.03 -9.03 -22.57
N LEU A 65 1.73 -7.74 -22.49
CA LEU A 65 0.96 -6.94 -23.47
C LEU A 65 1.85 -5.93 -24.19
#